data_AF-A0A1I0SAI2-F1
#
_entry.id   AF-A0A1I0SAI2-F1
#
_cell.length_a   1.000
_cell.length_b   1.000
_cell.length_c   1.000
_cell.angle_alpha   90.00
_cell.angle_beta   90.00
_cell.angle_gamma   90.00
#
_symmetry.space_group_name_H-M   'P 1'
#
loop_
_entity.id
_entity.type
_entity.pdbx_description
1 polymer ?
#
loop_
_entity_poly.entity_id
_entity_poly.type
_entity_poly.pdbx_seq_one_letter_code
_entity_poly.pdbx_strand_id
1 'polypeptide(L)'
;MKSLEEIREMLESELNRCIPITKKIAGPMEYFNEYLGNTSFLLVGLLGAHLREDNDKWISIRWMDDSLITDFNLTDHSLSIKGIAIWGIENDMEQWTEPFIFEVALENNGAVDTSSYSFLFGKTGYPEVSYDYFRKDRSIWASNKAAWRYVISIKPEKSFESTKE
;
A
#
# COMPACT_ATOMS: atom_id res chain seq x y z
N MET A 1 5.78 -3.16 18.36
CA MET A 1 5.24 -2.97 16.99
C MET A 1 4.69 -4.32 16.53
N LYS A 2 3.58 -4.35 15.79
CA LYS A 2 3.06 -5.59 15.22
C LYS A 2 4.08 -6.17 14.23
N SER A 3 4.12 -7.49 14.09
CA SER A 3 4.96 -8.17 13.09
C SER A 3 4.42 -7.90 11.67
N LEU A 4 5.27 -8.14 10.66
CA LEU A 4 4.87 -8.03 9.26
C LEU A 4 3.67 -8.94 8.96
N GLU A 5 3.70 -10.15 9.50
CA GLU A 5 2.64 -11.14 9.36
C GLU A 5 1.34 -10.69 10.02
N GLU A 6 1.39 -10.15 11.24
CA GLU A 6 0.20 -9.62 11.91
C GLU A 6 -0.45 -8.47 11.13
N ILE A 7 0.36 -7.57 10.55
CA ILE A 7 -0.17 -6.47 9.73
C ILE A 7 -0.79 -7.01 8.44
N ARG A 8 -0.16 -8.01 7.81
CA ARG A 8 -0.65 -8.69 6.60
C ARG A 8 -2.02 -9.34 6.83
N GLU A 9 -2.16 -10.13 7.88
CA GLU A 9 -3.44 -10.77 8.25
C GLU A 9 -4.54 -9.75 8.55
N MET A 10 -4.19 -8.66 9.26
CA MET A 10 -5.13 -7.57 9.53
C MET A 10 -5.57 -6.87 8.23
N LEU A 11 -4.65 -6.63 7.30
CA LEU A 11 -4.95 -6.02 6.00
C LEU A 11 -5.87 -6.94 5.18
N GLU A 12 -5.59 -8.24 5.13
CA GLU A 12 -6.42 -9.22 4.44
C GLU A 12 -7.85 -9.23 4.97
N SER A 13 -8.00 -9.33 6.29
CA SER A 13 -9.30 -9.32 6.96
C SER A 13 -10.07 -8.04 6.68
N GLU A 14 -9.40 -6.89 6.76
CA GLU A 14 -10.02 -5.58 6.50
C GLU A 14 -10.44 -5.42 5.03
N LEU A 15 -9.61 -5.82 4.08
CA LEU A 15 -9.95 -5.77 2.66
C LEU A 15 -11.14 -6.68 2.33
N ASN A 16 -11.14 -7.92 2.84
CA ASN A 16 -12.24 -8.86 2.66
C ASN A 16 -13.55 -8.34 3.26
N ARG A 17 -13.49 -7.57 4.34
CA ARG A 17 -14.64 -6.90 4.95
C ARG A 17 -15.14 -5.72 4.09
N CYS A 18 -14.24 -4.91 3.54
CA CYS A 18 -14.56 -3.65 2.87
C CYS A 18 -14.90 -3.81 1.36
N ILE A 19 -14.33 -4.80 0.67
CA ILE A 19 -14.54 -5.03 -0.77
C ILE A 19 -16.03 -5.17 -1.15
N PRO A 20 -16.85 -5.99 -0.46
CA PRO A 20 -18.27 -6.14 -0.82
C PRO A 20 -19.07 -4.83 -0.73
N ILE A 21 -18.64 -3.90 0.14
CA ILE A 21 -19.23 -2.57 0.30
C ILE A 21 -18.76 -1.67 -0.83
N THR A 22 -17.45 -1.66 -1.09
CA THR A 22 -16.80 -0.80 -2.09
C THR A 22 -17.29 -1.10 -3.51
N LYS A 23 -17.57 -2.37 -3.84
CA LYS A 23 -18.17 -2.80 -5.11
C LYS A 23 -19.51 -2.10 -5.44
N LYS A 24 -20.24 -1.63 -4.43
CA LYS A 24 -21.60 -1.07 -4.60
C LYS A 24 -21.58 0.44 -4.79
N ILE A 25 -20.40 1.07 -4.74
CA ILE A 25 -20.29 2.52 -4.83
C ILE A 25 -20.37 2.93 -6.29
N ALA A 26 -21.28 3.85 -6.59
CA ALA A 26 -21.46 4.43 -7.91
C ALA A 26 -21.02 5.90 -7.90
N GLY A 27 -20.25 6.30 -8.92
CA GLY A 27 -19.86 7.69 -9.14
C GLY A 27 -18.37 7.98 -8.88
N PRO A 28 -17.88 9.14 -9.35
CA PRO A 28 -16.50 9.56 -9.13
C PRO A 28 -16.29 9.90 -7.65
N MET A 29 -15.23 9.35 -7.06
CA MET A 29 -14.81 9.67 -5.69
C MET A 29 -13.42 10.27 -5.70
N GLU A 30 -13.18 11.25 -4.83
CA GLU A 30 -11.86 11.83 -4.67
C GLU A 30 -10.93 10.89 -3.90
N TYR A 31 -11.44 10.23 -2.84
CA TYR A 31 -10.72 9.23 -2.06
C TYR A 31 -11.63 8.08 -1.61
N PHE A 32 -11.08 6.86 -1.56
CA PHE A 32 -11.78 5.66 -1.11
C PHE A 32 -11.65 5.39 0.40
N ASN A 33 -10.89 6.22 1.13
CA ASN A 33 -10.61 6.04 2.56
C ASN A 33 -11.86 5.78 3.41
N GLU A 34 -12.95 6.51 3.16
CA GLU A 34 -14.20 6.40 3.93
C GLU A 34 -14.84 5.00 3.83
N TYR A 35 -14.57 4.27 2.76
CA TYR A 35 -15.16 2.96 2.46
C TYR A 35 -14.23 1.79 2.74
N LEU A 36 -12.93 2.07 2.80
CA LEU A 36 -11.90 1.07 3.04
C LEU A 36 -11.44 1.04 4.51
N GLY A 37 -12.11 1.76 5.41
CA GLY A 37 -11.87 1.64 6.85
C GLY A 37 -10.40 1.86 7.23
N ASN A 38 -9.81 0.87 7.90
CA ASN A 38 -8.42 0.91 8.35
C ASN A 38 -7.40 0.55 7.26
N THR A 39 -7.83 0.25 6.03
CA THR A 39 -6.94 -0.17 4.92
C THR A 39 -5.83 0.85 4.67
N SER A 40 -6.08 2.16 4.77
CA SER A 40 -5.05 3.18 4.52
C SER A 40 -3.84 3.03 5.46
N PHE A 41 -4.11 2.89 6.76
CA PHE A 41 -3.11 2.70 7.80
C PHE A 41 -2.42 1.34 7.66
N LEU A 42 -3.19 0.27 7.40
CA LEU A 42 -2.65 -1.08 7.28
C LEU A 42 -1.73 -1.23 6.05
N LEU A 43 -2.08 -0.61 4.92
CA LEU A 43 -1.25 -0.60 3.71
C LEU A 43 0.10 0.06 3.96
N VAL A 44 0.13 1.27 4.53
CA VAL A 44 1.39 1.97 4.77
C VAL A 44 2.16 1.36 5.94
N GLY A 45 1.48 0.76 6.91
CA GLY A 45 2.11 -0.04 7.97
C GLY A 45 2.87 -1.24 7.40
N LEU A 46 2.24 -1.97 6.46
CA LEU A 46 2.85 -3.11 5.79
C LEU A 46 4.02 -2.68 4.88
N LEU A 47 3.81 -1.65 4.07
CA LEU A 47 4.85 -1.04 3.23
C LEU A 47 6.05 -0.60 4.07
N GLY A 48 5.82 0.13 5.16
CA GLY A 48 6.86 0.59 6.06
C GLY A 48 7.60 -0.55 6.77
N ALA A 49 6.93 -1.66 7.06
CA ALA A 49 7.59 -2.86 7.58
C ALA A 49 8.57 -3.45 6.56
N HIS A 50 8.16 -3.65 5.31
CA HIS A 50 9.03 -4.13 4.23
C HIS A 50 10.22 -3.20 3.97
N LEU A 51 9.98 -1.90 3.91
CA LEU A 51 11.03 -0.92 3.66
C LEU A 51 12.12 -0.95 4.74
N ARG A 52 11.76 -1.23 6.00
CA ARG A 52 12.72 -1.37 7.11
C ARG A 52 13.52 -2.67 7.06
N GLU A 53 12.98 -3.74 6.47
CA GLU A 53 13.75 -4.98 6.26
C GLU A 53 14.81 -4.78 5.16
N ASP A 54 14.52 -3.97 4.13
CA ASP A 54 15.45 -3.60 3.05
C ASP A 54 16.29 -2.35 3.44
N ASN A 55 17.19 -2.53 4.42
CA ASN A 55 17.97 -1.49 5.10
C ASN A 55 18.80 -0.55 4.21
N ASP A 56 19.13 -0.93 2.98
CA ASP A 56 20.06 -0.16 2.15
C ASP A 56 19.41 1.06 1.47
N LYS A 57 18.07 1.10 1.39
CA LYS A 57 17.36 2.12 0.61
C LYS A 57 16.38 2.98 1.41
N TRP A 58 15.90 2.51 2.56
CA TRP A 58 15.01 3.27 3.42
C TRP A 58 15.75 3.72 4.68
N ILE A 59 15.85 5.02 4.90
CA ILE A 59 16.55 5.56 6.07
C ILE A 59 15.73 5.19 7.32
N SER A 60 16.36 4.52 8.29
CA SER A 60 15.69 3.96 9.47
C SER A 60 14.90 4.97 10.31
N ILE A 61 15.26 6.25 10.25
CA ILE A 61 14.56 7.35 10.94
C ILE A 61 13.23 7.74 10.27
N ARG A 62 12.89 7.17 9.10
CA ARG A 62 11.64 7.46 8.41
C ARG A 62 10.53 6.55 8.87
N TRP A 63 9.38 7.13 9.18
CA TRP A 63 8.19 6.43 9.66
C TRP A 63 6.99 6.69 8.73
N MET A 64 6.06 5.73 8.66
CA MET A 64 4.83 5.81 7.87
C MET A 64 3.66 6.19 8.79
N ASP A 65 2.78 7.07 8.33
CA ASP A 65 1.59 7.52 9.07
C ASP A 65 0.33 6.82 8.54
N ASP A 66 -0.33 7.43 7.56
CA ASP A 66 -1.50 6.95 6.86
C ASP A 66 -1.32 7.13 5.33
N SER A 67 -2.40 6.93 4.59
CA SER A 67 -2.42 7.19 3.15
C SER A 67 -3.75 7.72 2.68
N LEU A 68 -3.72 8.44 1.56
CA LEU A 68 -4.91 8.73 0.76
C LEU A 68 -5.05 7.67 -0.33
N ILE A 69 -6.18 7.01 -0.40
CA ILE A 69 -6.49 6.00 -1.41
C ILE A 69 -7.21 6.67 -2.56
N THR A 70 -6.51 6.87 -3.68
CA THR A 70 -6.97 7.67 -4.82
C THR A 70 -7.57 6.82 -5.93
N ASP A 71 -7.26 5.53 -5.97
CA ASP A 71 -7.80 4.60 -6.95
C ASP A 71 -7.97 3.21 -6.32
N PHE A 72 -9.07 2.56 -6.69
CA PHE A 72 -9.41 1.23 -6.25
C PHE A 72 -9.97 0.48 -7.45
N ASN A 73 -9.18 -0.43 -7.99
CA ASN A 73 -9.55 -1.20 -9.16
C ASN A 73 -9.62 -2.68 -8.82
N LEU A 74 -10.79 -3.26 -9.07
CA LEU A 74 -11.06 -4.65 -8.77
C LEU A 74 -11.43 -5.38 -10.06
N THR A 75 -10.72 -6.46 -10.34
CA THR A 75 -10.99 -7.37 -11.46
C THR A 75 -11.46 -8.72 -10.93
N ASP A 76 -11.71 -9.68 -11.82
CA ASP A 76 -12.05 -11.04 -11.43
C ASP A 76 -10.90 -11.78 -10.71
N HIS A 77 -9.66 -11.32 -10.88
CA HIS A 77 -8.46 -12.04 -10.42
C HIS A 77 -7.54 -11.22 -9.53
N SER A 78 -7.74 -9.91 -9.45
CA SER A 78 -6.81 -9.02 -8.75
C SER A 78 -7.51 -7.79 -8.17
N LEU A 79 -6.93 -7.31 -7.08
CA LEU A 79 -7.18 -6.00 -6.53
C LEU A 79 -5.94 -5.12 -6.72
N SER A 80 -6.12 -3.92 -7.24
CA SER A 80 -5.11 -2.87 -7.31
C SER A 80 -5.60 -1.64 -6.54
N ILE A 81 -4.80 -1.19 -5.58
CA ILE A 81 -5.04 0.03 -4.81
C ILE A 81 -3.92 1.00 -5.13
N LYS A 82 -4.26 2.21 -5.56
CA LYS A 82 -3.30 3.30 -5.71
C LYS A 82 -3.58 4.37 -4.67
N GLY A 83 -2.52 4.99 -4.20
CA GLY A 83 -2.65 6.04 -3.23
C GLY A 83 -1.41 6.89 -3.07
N ILE A 84 -1.49 7.79 -2.11
CA ILE A 84 -0.40 8.66 -1.67
C ILE A 84 -0.13 8.30 -0.22
N ALA A 85 1.04 7.73 0.05
CA ALA A 85 1.50 7.46 1.40
C ALA A 85 2.02 8.74 2.04
N ILE A 86 1.72 8.93 3.31
CA ILE A 86 2.21 10.03 4.14
C ILE A 86 3.24 9.45 5.09
N TRP A 87 4.41 10.07 5.14
CA TRP A 87 5.53 9.62 5.96
C TRP A 87 6.25 10.81 6.57
N GLY A 88 7.01 10.56 7.64
CA GLY A 88 7.76 11.58 8.36
C GLY A 88 9.15 11.11 8.75
N ILE A 89 9.89 11.99 9.42
CA ILE A 89 11.21 11.71 9.99
C ILE A 89 11.10 11.81 11.50
N GLU A 90 11.78 10.91 12.23
CA GLU A 90 11.83 10.95 13.69
C GLU A 90 12.39 12.30 14.18
N ASN A 91 11.72 12.87 15.19
CA ASN A 91 12.03 14.19 15.76
C ASN A 91 11.86 15.37 14.79
N ASP A 92 11.22 15.14 13.64
CA ASP A 92 10.74 16.18 12.75
C ASP A 92 9.21 16.27 12.83
N MET A 93 8.67 17.47 12.71
CA MET A 93 7.23 17.70 12.58
C MET A 93 6.79 17.75 11.11
N GLU A 94 7.73 17.81 10.18
CA GLU A 94 7.44 17.78 8.75
C GLU A 94 6.98 16.39 8.30
N GLN A 95 6.06 16.40 7.35
CA GLN A 95 5.55 15.21 6.69
C GLN A 95 5.74 15.36 5.18
N TRP A 96 5.97 14.24 4.53
CA TRP A 96 6.14 14.12 3.09
C TRP A 96 5.18 13.12 2.51
N THR A 97 5.03 13.19 1.20
CA THR A 97 4.11 12.38 0.44
C THR A 97 4.82 11.73 -0.72
N GLU A 98 4.50 10.47 -0.96
CA GLU A 98 4.94 9.77 -2.16
C GLU A 98 3.84 8.81 -2.64
N PRO A 99 3.70 8.62 -3.95
CA PRO A 99 2.70 7.72 -4.49
C PRO A 99 3.09 6.26 -4.22
N PHE A 100 2.08 5.41 -4.09
CA PHE A 100 2.24 3.97 -4.07
C PHE A 100 1.16 3.26 -4.91
N ILE A 101 1.48 2.03 -5.29
CA ILE A 101 0.55 1.04 -5.84
C ILE A 101 0.72 -0.23 -5.02
N PHE A 102 -0.40 -0.82 -4.59
CA PHE A 102 -0.48 -2.14 -3.99
C PHE A 102 -1.30 -3.05 -4.89
N GLU A 103 -0.78 -4.23 -5.20
CA GLU A 103 -1.49 -5.24 -5.99
C GLU A 103 -1.49 -6.57 -5.28
N VAL A 104 -2.66 -7.21 -5.23
CA VAL A 104 -2.87 -8.50 -4.56
C VAL A 104 -3.82 -9.37 -5.37
N ALA A 105 -3.62 -10.68 -5.30
CA ALA A 105 -4.47 -11.66 -5.98
C ALA A 105 -5.81 -11.82 -5.26
N LEU A 106 -6.81 -12.26 -6.02
CA LEU A 106 -8.08 -12.72 -5.49
C LEU A 106 -8.20 -14.23 -5.68
N GLU A 107 -8.75 -14.91 -4.68
CA GLU A 107 -9.22 -16.28 -4.81
C GLU A 107 -10.43 -16.37 -5.75
N ASN A 108 -10.78 -17.59 -6.18
CA ASN A 108 -11.94 -17.86 -7.05
C ASN A 108 -13.29 -17.37 -6.47
N ASN A 109 -13.38 -17.22 -5.15
CA ASN A 109 -14.56 -16.70 -4.45
C ASN A 109 -14.57 -15.15 -4.37
N GLY A 110 -13.55 -14.47 -4.90
CA GLY A 110 -13.35 -13.03 -4.86
C GLY A 110 -12.78 -12.49 -3.54
N ALA A 111 -12.33 -13.36 -2.64
CA ALA A 111 -11.61 -12.99 -1.42
C ALA A 111 -10.17 -12.60 -1.75
N VAL A 112 -9.63 -11.63 -1.03
CA VAL A 112 -8.21 -11.27 -1.07
C VAL A 112 -7.39 -12.38 -0.44
N ASP A 113 -6.34 -12.77 -1.15
CA ASP A 113 -5.29 -13.67 -0.67
C ASP A 113 -3.98 -12.89 -0.60
N THR A 114 -3.51 -12.60 0.61
CA THR A 114 -2.24 -11.88 0.81
C THR A 114 -1.02 -12.79 0.83
N SER A 115 -1.14 -14.07 0.45
CA SER A 115 0.02 -14.97 0.27
C SER A 115 0.99 -14.47 -0.79
N SER A 116 0.51 -13.66 -1.74
CA SER A 116 1.33 -12.95 -2.71
C SER A 116 0.77 -11.56 -2.99
N TYR A 117 1.67 -10.58 -3.01
CA TYR A 117 1.33 -9.19 -3.32
C TYR A 117 2.58 -8.42 -3.75
N SER A 118 2.36 -7.23 -4.30
CA SER A 118 3.44 -6.32 -4.63
C SER A 118 3.14 -4.90 -4.17
N PHE A 119 4.22 -4.17 -3.87
CA PHE A 119 4.18 -2.72 -3.71
C PHE A 119 5.12 -2.07 -4.72
N LEU A 120 4.63 -0.98 -5.31
CA LEU A 120 5.44 0.00 -6.01
C LEU A 120 5.37 1.28 -5.19
N PHE A 121 6.50 1.86 -4.80
CA PHE A 121 6.52 3.03 -3.92
C PHE A 121 7.63 4.01 -4.28
N GLY A 122 7.31 5.30 -4.20
CA GLY A 122 8.23 6.40 -4.48
C GLY A 122 8.58 6.52 -5.97
N LYS A 123 8.60 7.74 -6.52
CA LYS A 123 8.98 7.95 -7.92
C LYS A 123 10.46 8.28 -8.05
N THR A 124 11.16 7.56 -8.92
CA THR A 124 12.57 7.80 -9.23
C THR A 124 12.72 9.10 -10.02
N GLY A 125 13.66 9.95 -9.60
CA GLY A 125 13.94 11.23 -10.25
C GLY A 125 12.95 12.35 -9.90
N TYR A 126 12.02 12.12 -8.99
CA TYR A 126 11.14 13.13 -8.43
C TYR A 126 11.56 13.43 -6.98
N PRO A 127 11.67 14.70 -6.59
CA PRO A 127 11.91 15.04 -5.20
C PRO A 127 10.70 14.65 -4.34
N GLU A 128 10.99 14.36 -3.07
CA GLU A 128 9.95 14.16 -2.05
C GLU A 128 9.14 15.46 -1.92
N VAL A 129 7.81 15.34 -1.82
CA VAL A 129 6.90 16.50 -1.76
C VAL A 129 6.35 16.60 -0.36
N SER A 130 6.54 17.75 0.30
CA SER A 130 5.97 17.98 1.62
C SER A 130 4.45 17.88 1.59
N TYR A 131 3.86 17.37 2.66
CA TYR A 131 2.41 17.28 2.80
C TYR A 131 1.75 18.67 2.69
N ASP A 132 2.40 19.70 3.20
CA ASP A 132 1.94 21.08 3.11
C ASP A 132 1.91 21.66 1.69
N TYR A 133 2.79 21.19 0.81
CA TYR A 133 2.70 21.49 -0.61
C TYR A 133 1.60 20.66 -1.27
N PHE A 134 1.61 19.35 -1.03
CA PHE A 134 0.64 18.42 -1.62
C PHE A 134 -0.81 18.76 -1.30
N ARG A 135 -1.11 19.22 -0.08
CA ARG A 135 -2.47 19.67 0.30
C ARG A 135 -2.96 20.89 -0.51
N LYS A 136 -2.05 21.68 -1.08
CA LYS A 136 -2.37 22.84 -1.94
C LYS A 136 -2.48 22.44 -3.41
N ASP A 137 -1.70 21.44 -3.82
CA ASP A 137 -1.72 20.88 -5.17
C ASP A 137 -1.72 19.34 -5.13
N ARG A 138 -2.92 18.76 -5.07
CA ARG A 138 -3.13 17.30 -5.07
C ARG A 138 -2.76 16.65 -6.40
N SER A 139 -2.61 17.44 -7.47
CA SER A 139 -2.33 16.94 -8.82
C SER A 139 -0.85 16.67 -9.08
N ILE A 140 0.05 17.09 -8.17
CA ILE A 140 1.51 16.94 -8.33
C ILE A 140 1.94 15.49 -8.64
N TRP A 141 1.20 14.50 -8.12
CA TRP A 141 1.50 13.09 -8.33
C TRP A 141 0.80 12.45 -9.54
N ALA A 142 -0.02 13.18 -10.29
CA ALA A 142 -0.86 12.66 -11.39
C ALA A 142 -0.07 12.12 -12.61
N SER A 143 1.23 12.42 -12.73
CA SER A 143 2.05 11.97 -13.87
C SER A 143 2.38 10.48 -13.80
N ASN A 144 1.97 9.69 -14.81
CA ASN A 144 2.13 8.22 -14.83
C ASN A 144 3.44 7.70 -15.45
N LYS A 145 4.42 8.55 -15.78
CA LYS A 145 5.59 8.14 -16.59
C LYS A 145 6.88 7.88 -15.81
N ALA A 146 6.83 7.79 -14.49
CA ALA A 146 8.03 7.62 -13.67
C ALA A 146 8.30 6.14 -13.37
N ALA A 147 9.57 5.76 -13.34
CA ALA A 147 10.00 4.51 -12.71
C ALA A 147 9.82 4.59 -11.19
N TRP A 148 9.65 3.43 -10.55
CA TRP A 148 9.48 3.32 -9.10
C TRP A 148 10.83 3.18 -8.39
N ARG A 149 10.95 3.80 -7.21
CA ARG A 149 12.17 3.75 -6.39
C ARG A 149 12.25 2.43 -5.63
N TYR A 150 11.11 1.98 -5.09
CA TYR A 150 10.97 0.72 -4.38
C TYR A 150 9.98 -0.19 -5.11
N VAL A 151 10.40 -1.44 -5.30
CA VAL A 151 9.59 -2.52 -5.88
C VAL A 151 9.71 -3.70 -4.93
N ILE A 152 8.63 -3.98 -4.22
CA ILE A 152 8.53 -5.10 -3.27
C ILE A 152 7.62 -6.13 -3.90
N SER A 153 8.03 -7.40 -3.89
CA SER A 153 7.25 -8.50 -4.45
C SER A 153 7.34 -9.71 -3.54
N ILE A 154 6.22 -10.03 -2.90
CA ILE A 154 6.06 -11.19 -2.03
C ILE A 154 5.45 -12.31 -2.85
N LYS A 155 6.09 -13.47 -2.78
CA LYS A 155 5.65 -14.69 -3.45
C LYS A 155 5.09 -15.65 -2.41
N PRO A 156 4.20 -16.58 -2.81
CA PRO A 156 3.74 -17.61 -1.91
C PRO A 156 4.94 -18.37 -1.36
N GLU A 157 4.97 -18.62 -0.05
CA GLU A 157 5.94 -19.56 0.50
C GLU A 157 5.72 -20.92 -0.18
N LYS A 158 6.77 -21.46 -0.80
CA LYS A 158 6.70 -22.82 -1.31
C LYS A 158 6.46 -23.73 -0.11
N SER A 159 5.29 -24.35 -0.02
CA SER A 159 5.06 -25.45 0.89
C SER A 159 6.13 -26.51 0.59
N PHE A 160 7.09 -26.70 1.49
CA PHE A 160 7.97 -27.85 1.46
C PHE A 160 7.09 -29.07 1.70
N GLU A 161 6.68 -29.76 0.63
CA GLU A 161 6.23 -31.14 0.73
C GLU A 161 7.40 -31.94 1.30
N SER A 162 7.28 -32.30 2.57
CA SER A 162 8.11 -33.33 3.16
C SER A 162 7.73 -34.65 2.51
N THR A 163 8.40 -35.00 1.41
CA THR A 163 8.50 -36.38 0.97
C THR A 163 9.15 -37.16 2.11
N LYS A 164 8.30 -37.79 2.93
CA LYS A 164 8.69 -38.92 3.76
C LYS A 164 8.95 -40.09 2.80
N GLU A 165 10.22 -40.45 2.66
CA GLU A 165 10.62 -41.82 2.32
C GLU A 165 10.79 -42.64 3.60
#